data_AF-A0A7J8PC08-F1
#
_entry.id   AF-A0A7J8PC08-F1
#
_cell.length_a   1.000
_cell.length_b   1.000
_cell.length_c   1.000
_cell.angle_alpha   90.00
_cell.angle_beta   90.00
_cell.angle_gamma   90.00
#
_symmetry.space_group_name_H-M   'P 1'
#
loop_
_entity.id
_entity.type
_entity.pdbx_description
1 polymer ?
#
loop_
_entity_poly.entity_id
_entity_poly.type
_entity_poly.pdbx_seq_one_letter_code
_entity_poly.pdbx_strand_id
1 'polypeptide(L)'
;MICVGGWDGAPGGRYAWGYCFNEEVGCPAGYCEYNPNYPCYPGVNYCGRGPMQLSWNYNYGQFGESIGQKEELLQHPEVLKTNVTLSFMSAFWFWMTAQPPKPSCHSVITGEWIPSANDVAAGRLPGYGVTTNIINGGLECGHGPDSRVESRIKFYERYCDILGVSYGPDLDCYNQRPFSWGLLVESI
;
A
#
# COMPACT_ATOMS: atom_id res chain seq x y z
N MET A 1 -1.05 6.36 1.86
CA MET A 1 -1.38 7.67 2.46
C MET A 1 -2.65 8.18 1.81
N ILE A 2 -3.75 8.35 2.55
CA ILE A 2 -4.99 8.92 2.00
C ILE A 2 -4.88 10.43 1.95
N CYS A 3 -4.18 10.87 0.91
CA CYS A 3 -4.40 12.10 0.16
C CYS A 3 -3.35 12.08 -0.95
N VAL A 4 -3.79 12.08 -2.21
CA VAL A 4 -2.94 12.11 -3.41
C VAL A 4 -2.40 13.55 -3.64
N GLY A 5 -2.17 14.27 -2.55
CA GLY A 5 -1.90 15.70 -2.49
C GLY A 5 -3.14 16.54 -2.12
N GLY A 6 -2.89 17.75 -1.64
CA GLY A 6 -3.87 18.84 -1.61
C GLY A 6 -4.15 19.41 -3.01
N TRP A 7 -4.74 20.59 -3.08
CA TRP A 7 -5.03 21.30 -4.32
C TRP A 7 -3.97 22.38 -4.62
N ASP A 8 -4.00 22.94 -5.83
CA ASP A 8 -3.10 24.04 -6.20
C ASP A 8 -3.41 25.28 -5.35
N GLY A 9 -2.40 25.80 -4.66
CA GLY A 9 -2.56 26.90 -3.69
C GLY A 9 -2.99 26.46 -2.28
N ALA A 10 -3.02 25.16 -1.98
CA ALA A 10 -3.28 24.69 -0.62
C ALA A 10 -2.22 25.26 0.37
N PRO A 11 -2.62 25.67 1.59
CA PRO A 11 -1.68 26.15 2.61
C PRO A 11 -0.53 25.16 2.84
N GLY A 12 0.71 25.62 2.75
CA GLY A 12 1.90 24.77 2.88
C GLY A 12 2.24 23.91 1.64
N GLY A 13 1.50 24.08 0.54
CA GLY A 13 1.67 23.35 -0.72
C GLY A 13 0.92 22.01 -0.76
N ARG A 14 0.76 21.46 -1.96
CA ARG A 14 0.04 20.20 -2.24
C ARG A 14 0.49 19.05 -1.32
N TYR A 15 1.78 18.94 -1.04
CA TYR A 15 2.35 17.81 -0.29
C TYR A 15 2.41 18.04 1.23
N ALA A 16 1.74 19.08 1.74
CA ALA A 16 1.52 19.28 3.17
C ALA A 16 0.19 18.69 3.69
N TRP A 17 -0.63 18.14 2.78
CA TRP A 17 -2.00 17.69 3.07
C TRP A 17 -2.14 16.15 3.13
N GLY A 18 -1.07 15.46 3.55
CA GLY A 18 -1.16 14.03 3.85
C GLY A 18 -2.11 13.78 5.03
N TYR A 19 -2.65 12.56 5.14
CA TYR A 19 -3.55 12.14 6.24
C TYR A 19 -4.88 12.91 6.37
N CYS A 20 -5.36 13.57 5.30
CA CYS A 20 -6.62 14.32 5.36
C CYS A 20 -7.87 13.43 5.49
N PHE A 21 -7.79 12.19 5.01
CA PHE A 21 -8.88 11.22 5.10
C PHE A 21 -8.44 9.99 5.91
N ASN A 22 -9.39 9.29 6.50
CA ASN A 22 -9.17 8.03 7.24
C ASN A 22 -9.91 6.82 6.62
N GLU A 23 -10.70 7.04 5.57
CA GLU A 23 -11.39 6.01 4.78
C GLU A 23 -11.41 6.43 3.31
N GLU A 24 -11.53 5.45 2.42
CA GLU A 24 -11.69 5.62 0.98
C GLU A 24 -12.97 6.41 0.65
N VAL A 25 -12.83 7.44 -0.18
CA VAL A 25 -13.97 8.26 -0.63
C VAL A 25 -14.72 7.52 -1.73
N GLY A 26 -16.03 7.36 -1.57
CA GLY A 26 -16.87 6.72 -2.58
C GLY A 26 -16.77 5.19 -2.63
N CYS A 27 -16.19 4.59 -1.58
CA CYS A 27 -16.16 3.16 -1.23
C CYS A 27 -17.08 2.27 -2.09
N PRO A 28 -16.57 1.68 -3.19
CA PRO A 28 -17.36 0.82 -4.07
C PRO A 28 -17.75 -0.49 -3.37
N ALA A 29 -18.83 -1.12 -3.84
CA ALA A 29 -19.14 -2.50 -3.49
C ALA A 29 -18.14 -3.41 -4.22
N GLY A 30 -17.27 -4.12 -3.49
CA GLY A 30 -16.39 -5.08 -4.16
C GLY A 30 -15.11 -5.50 -3.45
N TYR A 31 -14.73 -4.92 -2.32
CA TYR A 31 -13.52 -5.34 -1.57
C TYR A 31 -13.71 -6.67 -0.83
N CYS A 32 -14.33 -7.64 -1.47
CA CYS A 32 -14.57 -8.97 -0.95
C CYS A 32 -14.16 -9.99 -2.03
N GLU A 33 -13.17 -10.79 -1.70
CA GLU A 33 -12.75 -11.95 -2.48
C GLU A 33 -13.11 -13.22 -1.71
N TYR A 34 -13.56 -14.27 -2.41
CA TYR A 34 -13.78 -15.56 -1.77
C TYR A 34 -12.46 -16.10 -1.20
N ASN A 35 -12.36 -16.14 0.12
CA ASN A 35 -11.21 -16.68 0.84
C ASN A 35 -11.69 -17.46 2.06
N PRO A 36 -11.52 -18.80 2.10
CA PRO A 36 -11.98 -19.62 3.22
C PRO A 36 -11.38 -19.23 4.58
N ASN A 37 -10.16 -18.70 4.60
CA ASN A 37 -9.48 -18.31 5.83
C ASN A 37 -9.91 -16.92 6.32
N TYR A 38 -10.44 -16.09 5.42
CA TYR A 38 -10.83 -14.70 5.68
C TYR A 38 -12.18 -14.42 5.02
N PRO A 39 -13.27 -15.07 5.46
CA PRO A 39 -14.57 -14.95 4.80
C PRO A 39 -15.10 -13.52 4.90
N CYS A 40 -15.85 -13.11 3.88
CA CYS A 40 -16.59 -11.85 3.93
C CYS A 40 -17.88 -12.03 4.72
N TYR A 41 -18.17 -11.07 5.59
CA TYR A 41 -19.42 -11.05 6.35
C TYR A 41 -20.51 -10.28 5.58
N PRO A 42 -21.77 -10.76 5.57
CA PRO A 42 -22.87 -10.07 4.91
C PRO A 42 -23.04 -8.63 5.42
N GLY A 43 -23.14 -7.67 4.50
CA GLY A 43 -23.29 -6.24 4.83
C GLY A 43 -22.01 -5.53 5.26
N VAL A 44 -20.88 -6.24 5.34
CA VAL A 44 -19.58 -5.67 5.69
C VAL A 44 -18.81 -5.27 4.42
N ASN A 45 -18.18 -4.09 4.44
CA ASN A 45 -17.32 -3.63 3.34
C ASN A 45 -15.89 -3.37 3.84
N TYR A 46 -14.92 -3.93 3.12
CA TYR A 46 -13.49 -3.83 3.38
C TYR A 46 -12.81 -2.77 2.51
N CYS A 47 -13.48 -1.62 2.31
CA CYS A 47 -12.87 -0.45 1.69
C CYS A 47 -11.64 0.03 2.43
N GLY A 48 -10.82 0.83 1.74
CA GLY A 48 -9.58 1.35 2.30
C GLY A 48 -9.83 2.10 3.59
N ARG A 49 -9.14 1.72 4.68
CA ARG A 49 -9.11 2.50 5.93
C ARG A 49 -7.70 2.72 6.46
N GLY A 50 -7.53 3.80 7.20
CA GLY A 50 -6.29 4.17 7.85
C GLY A 50 -5.18 4.62 6.89
N PRO A 51 -3.97 4.86 7.40
CA PRO A 51 -2.90 5.54 6.66
C PRO A 51 -2.47 4.85 5.36
N MET A 52 -2.56 3.52 5.31
CA MET A 52 -2.18 2.70 4.17
C MET A 52 -3.35 2.24 3.29
N GLN A 53 -4.58 2.69 3.57
CA GLN A 53 -5.78 2.17 2.88
C GLN A 53 -5.82 0.65 2.92
N LEU A 54 -5.85 0.07 4.12
CA LEU A 54 -6.05 -1.37 4.23
C LEU A 54 -7.39 -1.70 3.57
N SER A 55 -7.36 -2.46 2.49
CA SER A 55 -8.53 -2.84 1.70
C SER A 55 -8.55 -4.36 1.50
N TRP A 56 -9.73 -4.91 1.24
CA TRP A 56 -10.00 -6.34 1.04
C TRP A 56 -10.03 -7.19 2.31
N ASN A 57 -11.00 -8.11 2.38
CA ASN A 57 -11.21 -9.06 3.48
C ASN A 57 -9.94 -9.82 3.88
N TYR A 58 -9.14 -10.29 2.92
CA TYR A 58 -7.93 -11.05 3.24
C TYR A 58 -6.85 -10.20 3.94
N ASN A 59 -6.76 -8.90 3.66
CA ASN A 59 -5.82 -8.02 4.37
C ASN A 59 -6.31 -7.69 5.78
N TYR A 60 -7.61 -7.40 5.94
CA TYR A 60 -8.22 -7.22 7.26
C TYR A 60 -8.07 -8.47 8.13
N GLY A 61 -8.32 -9.64 7.55
CA GLY A 61 -8.18 -10.92 8.21
C GLY A 61 -6.74 -11.23 8.62
N GLN A 62 -5.75 -11.06 7.73
CA GLN A 62 -4.34 -11.28 8.06
C GLN A 62 -3.81 -10.29 9.10
N PHE A 63 -4.19 -9.00 8.99
CA PHE A 63 -3.84 -8.01 10.00
C PHE A 63 -4.46 -8.39 11.35
N GLY A 64 -5.76 -8.70 11.38
CA GLY A 64 -6.45 -9.12 12.60
C GLY A 64 -5.84 -10.37 13.21
N GLU A 65 -5.47 -11.36 12.40
CA GLU A 65 -4.79 -12.58 12.85
C GLU A 65 -3.45 -12.26 13.53
N SER A 66 -2.67 -11.33 12.98
CA SER A 66 -1.37 -10.93 13.56
C SER A 66 -1.47 -10.30 14.95
N ILE A 67 -2.65 -9.80 15.33
CA ILE A 67 -2.90 -9.15 16.62
C ILE A 67 -3.96 -9.87 17.47
N GLY A 68 -4.39 -11.07 17.06
CA GLY A 68 -5.42 -11.84 17.78
C GLY A 68 -6.85 -11.26 17.70
N GLN A 69 -7.14 -10.41 16.71
CA GLN A 69 -8.43 -9.75 16.48
C GLN A 69 -9.03 -10.07 15.10
N LYS A 70 -8.75 -11.27 14.57
CA LYS A 70 -9.20 -11.70 13.24
C LYS A 70 -10.70 -11.54 13.02
N GLU A 71 -11.50 -12.11 13.92
CA GLU A 71 -12.97 -12.07 13.80
C GLU A 71 -13.53 -10.65 13.93
N GLU A 72 -13.01 -9.89 14.89
CA GLU A 72 -13.39 -8.49 15.09
C GLU A 72 -13.14 -7.66 13.83
N LEU A 73 -11.95 -7.78 13.21
CA LEU A 73 -11.65 -7.00 12.00
C LEU A 73 -12.35 -7.50 10.75
N LEU A 74 -12.76 -8.77 10.70
CA LEU A 74 -13.58 -9.27 9.59
C LEU A 74 -15.05 -8.85 9.72
N GLN A 75 -15.58 -8.71 10.93
CA GLN A 75 -16.98 -8.32 11.18
C GLN A 75 -17.17 -6.81 11.32
N HIS A 76 -16.20 -6.13 11.93
CA HIS A 76 -16.23 -4.71 12.29
C HIS A 76 -15.01 -3.93 11.75
N PRO A 77 -14.70 -4.00 10.44
CA PRO A 77 -13.53 -3.32 9.86
C PRO A 77 -13.58 -1.79 10.01
N GLU A 78 -14.76 -1.20 10.25
CA GLU A 78 -14.96 0.22 10.53
C GLU A 78 -14.24 0.70 11.80
N VAL A 79 -13.84 -0.19 12.71
CA VAL A 79 -13.07 0.17 13.91
C VAL A 79 -11.77 0.91 13.58
N LEU A 80 -11.20 0.69 12.38
CA LEU A 80 -10.01 1.43 11.93
C LEU A 80 -10.24 2.92 11.67
N LYS A 81 -11.50 3.38 11.64
CA LYS A 81 -11.86 4.80 11.49
C LYS A 81 -11.82 5.55 12.83
N THR A 82 -12.13 4.85 13.91
CA THR A 82 -12.33 5.45 15.24
C THR A 82 -11.18 5.12 16.20
N ASN A 83 -10.54 3.95 16.07
CA ASN A 83 -9.37 3.58 16.85
C ASN A 83 -8.08 3.98 16.12
N VAL A 84 -7.54 5.14 16.46
CA VAL A 84 -6.34 5.71 15.82
C VAL A 84 -5.13 4.78 15.95
N THR A 85 -4.90 4.20 17.14
CA THR A 85 -3.79 3.28 17.37
C THR A 85 -3.87 2.07 16.45
N LEU A 86 -5.05 1.44 16.39
CA LEU A 86 -5.28 0.28 15.55
C LEU A 86 -5.16 0.62 14.05
N SER A 87 -5.59 1.83 13.66
CA SER A 87 -5.43 2.38 12.32
C SER A 87 -3.96 2.51 11.90
N PHE A 88 -3.09 3.01 12.77
CA PHE A 88 -1.66 3.07 12.51
C PHE A 88 -0.99 1.69 12.56
N MET A 89 -1.43 0.81 13.47
CA MET A 89 -0.94 -0.57 13.53
C MET A 89 -1.19 -1.32 12.21
N SER A 90 -2.34 -1.11 11.56
CA SER A 90 -2.61 -1.75 10.27
C SER A 90 -1.68 -1.27 9.17
N ALA A 91 -1.32 0.02 9.18
CA ALA A 91 -0.35 0.60 8.27
C ALA A 91 1.06 0.04 8.49
N PHE A 92 1.51 -0.06 9.74
CA PHE A 92 2.79 -0.67 10.07
C PHE A 92 2.81 -2.16 9.73
N TRP A 93 1.74 -2.89 10.02
CA TRP A 93 1.61 -4.29 9.63
C TRP A 93 1.82 -4.45 8.12
N PHE A 94 1.10 -3.70 7.30
CA PHE A 94 1.27 -3.78 5.84
C PHE A 94 2.71 -3.44 5.41
N TRP A 95 3.32 -2.43 6.04
CA TRP A 95 4.68 -2.00 5.73
C TRP A 95 5.74 -3.07 6.05
N MET A 96 5.54 -3.81 7.14
CA MET A 96 6.50 -4.80 7.67
C MET A 96 6.27 -6.22 7.15
N THR A 97 5.05 -6.54 6.69
CA THR A 97 4.68 -7.90 6.28
C THR A 97 4.93 -8.14 4.80
N ALA A 98 5.82 -9.10 4.49
CA ALA A 98 5.99 -9.59 3.14
C ALA A 98 4.75 -10.41 2.71
N GLN A 99 4.31 -10.21 1.47
CA GLN A 99 3.22 -10.98 0.87
C GLN A 99 3.74 -11.59 -0.44
N PRO A 100 4.37 -12.78 -0.40
CA PRO A 100 5.01 -13.38 -1.57
C PRO A 100 4.11 -13.36 -2.81
N PRO A 101 4.65 -12.97 -3.98
CA PRO A 101 6.06 -12.74 -4.27
C PRO A 101 6.61 -11.36 -3.83
N LYS A 102 5.80 -10.49 -3.23
CA LYS A 102 6.23 -9.15 -2.80
C LYS A 102 7.06 -9.25 -1.51
N PRO A 103 8.23 -8.58 -1.44
CA PRO A 103 8.90 -8.35 -0.16
C PRO A 103 8.09 -7.37 0.70
N SER A 104 8.51 -7.13 1.94
CA SER A 104 7.94 -6.05 2.73
C SER A 104 8.49 -4.70 2.24
N CYS A 105 7.72 -3.62 2.40
CA CYS A 105 8.22 -2.28 2.11
C CYS A 105 9.43 -1.94 3.02
N HIS A 106 9.40 -2.45 4.25
CA HIS A 106 10.50 -2.32 5.19
C HIS A 106 11.81 -2.91 4.67
N SER A 107 11.82 -4.17 4.23
CA SER A 107 13.07 -4.80 3.78
C SER A 107 13.64 -4.15 2.53
N VAL A 108 12.81 -3.55 1.68
CA VAL A 108 13.26 -2.72 0.55
C VAL A 108 14.01 -1.49 1.05
N ILE A 109 13.39 -0.68 1.91
CA ILE A 109 13.97 0.63 2.29
C ILE A 109 15.16 0.50 3.23
N THR A 110 15.28 -0.61 3.98
CA THR A 110 16.45 -0.91 4.81
C THR A 110 17.59 -1.57 4.03
N GLY A 111 17.38 -1.91 2.76
CA GLY A 111 18.39 -2.56 1.91
C GLY A 111 18.57 -4.06 2.16
N GLU A 112 17.66 -4.69 2.90
CA GLU A 112 17.69 -6.13 3.17
C GLU A 112 17.15 -6.97 2.00
N TRP A 113 16.22 -6.42 1.21
CA TRP A 113 15.68 -7.10 0.04
C TRP A 113 16.69 -7.13 -1.10
N ILE A 114 17.04 -8.33 -1.54
CA ILE A 114 17.87 -8.58 -2.71
C ILE A 114 16.93 -8.99 -3.86
N PRO A 115 16.85 -8.21 -4.95
CA PRO A 115 16.01 -8.55 -6.10
C PRO A 115 16.40 -9.90 -6.69
N SER A 116 15.40 -10.73 -7.02
CA SER A 116 15.63 -11.95 -7.79
C SER A 116 15.98 -11.62 -9.25
N ALA A 117 16.45 -12.61 -10.01
CA ALA A 117 16.63 -12.45 -11.46
C ALA A 117 15.33 -12.02 -12.17
N ASN A 118 14.18 -12.52 -11.70
CA ASN A 118 12.86 -12.13 -12.23
C ASN A 118 12.50 -10.69 -11.88
N ASP A 119 12.94 -10.18 -10.72
CA ASP A 119 12.74 -8.79 -10.33
C ASP A 119 13.58 -7.85 -11.19
N VAL A 120 14.87 -8.17 -11.37
CA VAL A 120 15.76 -7.42 -12.24
C VAL A 120 15.24 -7.40 -13.67
N ALA A 121 14.82 -8.55 -14.22
CA ALA A 121 14.24 -8.62 -15.56
C ALA A 121 12.92 -7.83 -15.70
N ALA A 122 12.18 -7.68 -14.60
CA ALA A 122 10.97 -6.87 -14.51
C ALA A 122 11.23 -5.38 -14.25
N GLY A 123 12.51 -4.95 -14.16
CA GLY A 123 12.90 -3.58 -13.84
C GLY A 123 12.70 -3.21 -12.36
N ARG A 124 12.38 -4.16 -11.48
CA ARG A 124 12.17 -3.91 -10.05
C ARG A 124 13.51 -3.87 -9.31
N LEU A 125 14.04 -2.66 -9.17
CA LEU A 125 15.28 -2.38 -8.44
C LEU A 125 15.00 -1.79 -7.05
N PRO A 126 15.95 -1.89 -6.09
CA PRO A 126 15.76 -1.34 -4.74
C PRO A 126 15.60 0.18 -4.77
N GLY A 127 14.47 0.67 -4.27
CA GLY A 127 14.16 2.10 -4.25
C GLY A 127 12.70 2.38 -3.86
N TYR A 128 12.32 3.64 -3.81
CA TYR A 128 10.95 4.04 -3.47
C TYR A 128 9.92 3.63 -4.55
N GLY A 129 10.38 3.43 -5.79
CA GLY A 129 9.56 2.92 -6.87
C GLY A 129 9.03 1.52 -6.59
N VAL A 130 9.88 0.61 -6.10
CA VAL A 130 9.41 -0.76 -5.82
C VAL A 130 8.49 -0.81 -4.59
N THR A 131 8.64 0.08 -3.61
CA THR A 131 7.64 0.19 -2.52
C THR A 131 6.29 0.67 -3.05
N THR A 132 6.27 1.61 -4.00
CA THR A 132 5.03 1.98 -4.73
C THR A 132 4.44 0.79 -5.48
N ASN A 133 5.28 -0.03 -6.12
CA ASN A 133 4.86 -1.25 -6.81
C ASN A 133 4.25 -2.30 -5.86
N ILE A 134 4.82 -2.48 -4.66
CA ILE A 134 4.27 -3.36 -3.61
C ILE A 134 2.87 -2.90 -3.19
N ILE A 135 2.72 -1.58 -2.96
CA ILE A 135 1.48 -0.96 -2.46
C ILE A 135 0.36 -1.04 -3.49
N ASN A 136 0.58 -0.59 -4.72
CA ASN A 136 -0.48 -0.52 -5.73
C ASN A 136 0.00 -0.66 -7.18
N GLY A 137 1.07 -1.42 -7.40
CA GLY A 137 1.73 -1.49 -8.70
C GLY A 137 0.84 -1.99 -9.84
N GLY A 138 -0.14 -2.86 -9.55
CA GLY A 138 -1.08 -3.35 -10.56
C GLY A 138 -1.92 -2.24 -11.22
N LEU A 139 -2.06 -1.08 -10.56
CA LEU A 139 -2.77 0.07 -11.09
C LEU A 139 -1.84 1.23 -11.47
N GLU A 140 -0.68 1.35 -10.82
CA GLU A 140 0.16 2.56 -10.86
C GLU A 140 1.49 2.38 -11.61
N CYS A 141 1.97 1.16 -11.83
CA CYS A 141 3.32 0.91 -12.35
C CYS A 141 3.33 0.23 -13.73
N GLY A 142 4.42 0.39 -14.47
CA GLY A 142 4.70 -0.34 -15.72
C GLY A 142 3.98 0.17 -16.95
N HIS A 143 3.40 1.37 -16.90
CA HIS A 143 2.67 1.98 -18.02
C HIS A 143 3.09 3.44 -18.28
N GLY A 144 4.31 3.80 -17.87
CA GLY A 144 4.86 5.14 -18.04
C GLY A 144 4.49 6.09 -16.91
N PRO A 145 4.68 7.41 -17.11
CA PRO A 145 4.41 8.42 -16.09
C PRO A 145 2.96 8.39 -15.58
N ASP A 146 2.82 8.34 -14.26
CA ASP A 146 1.55 8.31 -13.56
C ASP A 146 1.51 9.37 -12.45
N SER A 147 0.45 10.19 -12.43
CA SER A 147 0.29 11.28 -11.46
C SER A 147 0.16 10.81 -10.00
N ARG A 148 -0.33 9.59 -9.76
CA ARG A 148 -0.45 9.00 -8.42
C ARG A 148 0.94 8.62 -7.91
N VAL A 149 1.77 8.01 -8.75
CA VAL A 149 3.17 7.70 -8.44
C VAL A 149 3.96 8.99 -8.21
N GLU A 150 3.79 10.00 -9.07
CA GLU A 150 4.42 11.32 -8.90
C GLU A 150 4.04 11.93 -7.54
N SER A 151 2.76 11.89 -7.17
CA SER A 151 2.33 12.39 -5.87
C SER A 151 2.99 11.65 -4.71
N ARG A 152 3.19 10.33 -4.80
CA ARG A 152 3.87 9.55 -3.75
C ARG A 152 5.33 9.99 -3.61
N ILE A 153 6.02 10.13 -4.74
CA ILE A 153 7.41 10.60 -4.78
C ILE A 153 7.52 11.98 -4.14
N LYS A 154 6.60 12.90 -4.45
CA LYS A 154 6.66 14.28 -3.94
C LYS A 154 6.41 14.39 -2.43
N PHE A 155 5.56 13.53 -1.86
CA PHE A 155 5.48 13.41 -0.39
C PHE A 155 6.77 12.86 0.20
N TYR A 156 7.34 11.82 -0.41
CA TYR A 156 8.58 11.20 0.03
C TYR A 156 9.75 12.20 0.02
N GLU A 157 9.97 12.90 -1.09
CA GLU A 157 11.00 13.95 -1.24
C GLU A 157 10.84 15.02 -0.14
N ARG A 158 9.62 15.55 0.04
CA ARG A 158 9.37 16.56 1.09
C ARG A 158 9.73 16.05 2.48
N TYR A 159 9.41 14.81 2.83
CA TYR A 159 9.72 14.27 4.14
C TYR A 159 11.22 13.95 4.29
N CYS A 160 11.88 13.49 3.24
CA CYS A 160 13.34 13.32 3.22
C CYS A 160 14.06 14.66 3.42
N ASP A 161 13.60 15.73 2.77
CA ASP A 161 14.13 17.10 2.96
C ASP A 161 14.00 17.56 4.41
N ILE A 162 12.83 17.36 5.02
CA ILE A 162 12.59 17.71 6.43
C ILE A 162 13.52 16.92 7.37
N LEU A 163 13.77 15.65 7.06
CA LEU A 163 14.63 14.76 7.85
C LEU A 163 16.12 14.92 7.54
N GLY A 164 16.49 15.64 6.47
CA GLY A 164 17.88 15.82 6.04
C GLY A 164 18.53 14.54 5.51
N VAL A 165 17.77 13.67 4.84
CA VAL A 165 18.25 12.39 4.29
C VAL A 165 18.14 12.34 2.77
N SER A 166 18.99 11.54 2.14
CA SER A 166 18.92 11.28 0.69
C SER A 166 17.63 10.56 0.30
N TYR A 167 17.12 10.84 -0.90
CA TYR A 167 15.96 10.15 -1.46
C TYR A 167 16.29 8.72 -1.89
N GLY A 168 17.56 8.45 -2.21
CA GLY A 168 17.98 7.21 -2.86
C GLY A 168 17.64 7.18 -4.36
N PRO A 169 18.07 6.12 -5.07
CA PRO A 169 17.76 5.92 -6.48
C PRO A 169 16.36 5.32 -6.69
N ASP A 170 15.99 5.12 -7.96
CA ASP A 170 14.82 4.33 -8.38
C ASP A 170 13.52 4.75 -7.67
N LEU A 171 13.22 6.05 -7.71
CA LEU A 171 12.07 6.65 -7.01
C LEU A 171 10.73 6.32 -7.65
N ASP A 172 10.69 6.10 -8.96
CA ASP A 172 9.48 5.79 -9.70
C ASP A 172 9.37 4.30 -10.06
N CYS A 173 8.15 3.91 -10.42
CA CYS A 173 7.87 2.58 -10.94
C CYS A 173 7.29 2.60 -12.36
N TYR A 174 7.52 3.68 -13.11
CA TYR A 174 6.89 3.91 -14.41
C TYR A 174 7.17 2.79 -15.40
N ASN A 175 8.39 2.25 -15.36
CA ASN A 175 8.86 1.18 -16.24
C ASN A 175 8.99 -0.18 -15.53
N GLN A 176 8.56 -0.27 -14.27
CA GLN A 176 8.62 -1.54 -13.52
C GLN A 176 7.40 -2.39 -13.83
N ARG A 177 7.59 -3.64 -14.26
CA ARG A 177 6.47 -4.57 -14.36
C ARG A 177 5.88 -4.78 -12.97
N PRO A 178 4.54 -4.62 -12.80
CA PRO A 178 3.90 -4.87 -11.53
C PRO A 178 4.22 -6.28 -11.01
N PHE A 179 4.29 -6.47 -9.69
CA PHE A 179 4.37 -7.83 -9.13
C PHE A 179 3.19 -8.72 -9.61
N SER A 180 2.06 -8.10 -10.00
CA SER A 180 0.80 -8.71 -10.44
C SER A 180 0.17 -9.69 -9.43
N TRP A 181 -1.15 -9.80 -9.48
CA TRP A 181 -1.88 -10.89 -8.82
C TRP A 181 -1.52 -12.17 -9.57
N GLY A 182 -0.76 -13.06 -8.93
CA GLY A 182 -0.37 -14.34 -9.51
C GLY A 182 -1.60 -15.22 -9.77
N LEU A 183 -2.30 -14.99 -10.88
CA LEU A 183 -2.97 -16.09 -11.57
C LEU A 183 -1.87 -16.89 -12.25
N LEU A 184 -1.71 -18.11 -11.74
CA LEU A 184 -0.95 -19.23 -12.28
C LEU A 184 -0.88 -19.18 -13.82
N VAL A 185 0.31 -18.89 -14.34
CA VAL A 185 0.69 -19.32 -15.68
C VAL A 185 2.01 -20.05 -15.55
N GLU A 186 1.95 -21.23 -14.92
CA GLU A 186 2.76 -22.39 -15.27
C GLU A 186 1.89 -23.63 -15.10
N SER A 187 1.02 -23.85 -16.09
CA SER A 187 0.49 -25.17 -16.41
C SER A 187 0.82 -25.46 -17.87
N ILE A 188 2.07 -25.86 -18.10
CA ILE A 188 2.46 -26.89 -19.06
C ILE A 188 3.45 -27.80 -18.34
#